data_AF-Q00TW2-F1
#
_entry.id   AF-Q00TW2-F1
#
_cell.length_a   1.000
_cell.length_b   1.000
_cell.length_c   1.000
_cell.angle_alpha   90.00
_cell.angle_beta   90.00
_cell.angle_gamma   90.00
#
_symmetry.space_group_name_H-M   'P 1'
#
loop_
_entity.id
_entity.type
_entity.pdbx_description
1 polymer ?
#
loop_
_entity_poly.entity_id
_entity_poly.type
_entity_poly.pdbx_seq_one_letter_code
_entity_poly.pdbx_strand_id
1 'polypeptide(L)'
;MLFARVRVAVLPRARASSAPSPAPRRLHARTRARSDETGERPSSSSSRGFASADSPEGILRVSKRTSFEGLKAARRVELEKARANGDEKRADEVRWAFDELVKESREFFERACAENDSADARFRLGNFYQTLEKLEEAEREYRRALELGMSVDAANNLAMMLQERGELDEAEAFYLKALEGNESDVDVLFNWATLKLNCRQDLNATRILIERIVTIQPELKKHPLVKALRDDDDDDEAEPFIPPI
;
A
#
# COMPACT_ATOMS: atom_id res chain seq x y z
N MET A 1 1.73 -12.31 5.44
CA MET A 1 2.58 -11.37 4.68
C MET A 1 1.65 -10.46 3.88
N LEU A 2 2.11 -9.25 3.58
CA LEU A 2 1.31 -8.03 3.42
C LEU A 2 0.43 -8.06 2.14
N PHE A 3 -0.90 -8.13 2.27
CA PHE A 3 -1.82 -7.96 1.14
C PHE A 3 -1.87 -6.48 0.72
N ALA A 4 -1.41 -6.18 -0.49
CA ALA A 4 -1.61 -4.89 -1.14
C ALA A 4 -3.09 -4.73 -1.52
N ARG A 5 -3.81 -3.84 -0.81
CA ARG A 5 -5.18 -3.45 -1.15
C ARG A 5 -5.15 -2.36 -2.20
N VAL A 6 -5.52 -2.68 -3.43
CA VAL A 6 -5.89 -1.69 -4.46
C VAL A 6 -7.18 -1.01 -4.02
N ARG A 7 -7.13 0.30 -3.74
CA ARG A 7 -8.31 1.12 -3.45
C ARG A 7 -8.79 1.75 -4.76
N VAL A 8 -9.94 1.31 -5.27
CA VAL A 8 -10.71 2.05 -6.26
C VAL A 8 -11.57 3.09 -5.52
N ALA A 9 -11.36 4.36 -5.84
CA ALA A 9 -12.15 5.47 -5.31
C ALA A 9 -13.51 5.54 -6.03
N VAL A 10 -14.60 5.38 -5.28
CA VAL A 10 -15.96 5.67 -5.77
C VAL A 10 -16.45 6.95 -5.09
N LEU A 11 -16.74 7.98 -5.89
CA LEU A 11 -17.36 9.24 -5.45
C LEU A 11 -18.84 9.01 -5.08
N PRO A 12 -19.40 9.76 -4.11
CA PRO A 12 -20.75 9.51 -3.60
C PRO A 12 -21.83 10.12 -4.49
N ARG A 13 -22.86 9.33 -4.81
CA ARG A 13 -24.17 9.86 -5.28
C ARG A 13 -25.03 10.27 -4.09
N ALA A 14 -25.66 11.43 -4.20
CA ALA A 14 -26.44 12.08 -3.14
C ALA A 14 -27.92 11.64 -3.09
N ARG A 15 -28.40 11.48 -1.84
CA ARG A 15 -29.74 11.73 -1.24
C ARG A 15 -30.98 10.93 -1.64
N ALA A 16 -31.59 10.30 -0.62
CA ALA A 16 -32.93 10.60 -0.05
C ALA A 16 -33.06 9.88 1.32
N SER A 17 -33.08 10.57 2.48
CA SER A 17 -34.24 11.11 3.22
C SER A 17 -35.31 10.08 3.66
N SER A 18 -35.24 9.62 4.93
CA SER A 18 -36.38 9.58 5.87
C SER A 18 -35.96 9.04 7.24
N ALA A 19 -36.14 9.84 8.29
CA ALA A 19 -36.21 9.42 9.71
C ALA A 19 -37.71 9.47 10.14
N PRO A 20 -38.17 8.90 11.30
CA PRO A 20 -37.68 9.25 12.64
C PRO A 20 -37.60 8.11 13.70
N SER A 21 -36.97 8.49 14.83
CA SER A 21 -36.81 7.90 16.19
C SER A 21 -38.10 7.37 16.89
N PRO A 22 -38.10 6.72 18.09
CA PRO A 22 -37.38 7.15 19.31
C PRO A 22 -36.85 6.08 20.30
N ALA A 23 -35.99 6.55 21.22
CA ALA A 23 -35.50 5.87 22.43
C ALA A 23 -36.48 5.98 23.62
N PRO A 24 -36.29 5.16 24.68
CA PRO A 24 -36.16 5.69 26.05
C PRO A 24 -35.12 4.87 26.87
N ARG A 25 -34.64 5.18 28.07
CA ARG A 25 -34.61 6.31 29.02
C ARG A 25 -33.52 5.95 30.06
N ARG A 26 -32.90 6.97 30.65
CA ARG A 26 -31.93 6.91 31.76
C ARG A 26 -32.53 6.35 33.06
N LEU A 27 -31.68 5.73 33.89
CA LEU A 27 -31.85 5.74 35.35
C LEU A 27 -30.51 6.03 36.05
N HIS A 28 -30.59 6.93 37.02
CA HIS A 28 -29.52 7.41 37.89
C HIS A 28 -29.28 6.46 39.07
N ALA A 29 -28.05 6.44 39.59
CA ALA A 29 -27.82 6.36 41.03
C ALA A 29 -26.49 7.03 41.41
N ARG A 30 -26.59 8.00 42.34
CA ARG A 30 -25.51 8.56 43.16
C ARG A 30 -25.01 7.44 44.13
N THR A 31 -23.87 7.49 44.83
CA THR A 31 -23.39 8.50 45.80
C THR A 31 -22.07 8.03 46.45
N ARG A 32 -21.25 9.01 46.88
CA ARG A 32 -20.29 9.03 48.03
C ARG A 32 -19.03 8.13 47.97
N ALA A 33 -17.91 8.40 48.65
CA ALA A 33 -17.18 9.57 49.17
C ALA A 33 -16.01 8.99 50.02
N ARG A 34 -14.80 9.60 49.98
CA ARG A 34 -13.66 9.47 50.94
C ARG A 34 -13.00 8.07 51.07
N SER A 35 -11.73 7.89 51.41
CA SER A 35 -10.56 8.73 51.72
C SER A 35 -9.34 7.79 51.79
N ASP A 36 -8.14 8.36 51.63
CA ASP A 36 -6.82 7.85 52.06
C ASP A 36 -6.32 6.51 51.49
N GLU A 37 -5.24 6.59 50.71
CA GLU A 37 -3.98 5.93 51.08
C GLU A 37 -2.83 6.43 50.19
N THR A 38 -1.87 7.05 50.85
CA THR A 38 -0.54 7.40 50.35
C THR A 38 0.21 6.12 49.98
N GLY A 39 0.24 5.81 48.69
CA GLY A 39 1.11 4.80 48.11
C GLY A 39 2.02 5.46 47.09
N GLU A 40 3.25 5.76 47.51
CA GLU A 40 4.36 6.04 46.59
C GLU A 40 4.40 4.95 45.52
N ARG A 41 4.07 5.31 44.27
CA ARG A 41 4.32 4.43 43.14
C ARG A 41 5.81 4.51 42.83
N PRO A 42 6.54 3.38 42.79
CA PRO A 42 7.92 3.40 42.34
C PRO A 42 7.93 3.89 40.88
N SER A 43 8.65 4.98 40.66
CA SER A 43 8.96 5.53 39.34
C SER A 43 9.90 4.59 38.61
N SER A 44 9.35 3.50 38.08
CA SER A 44 9.98 2.69 37.05
C SER A 44 8.97 2.42 35.93
N SER A 45 8.42 3.49 35.36
CA SER A 45 7.96 3.41 33.97
C SER A 45 9.21 3.26 33.13
N SER A 46 9.50 2.03 32.70
CA SER A 46 10.34 1.81 31.54
C SER A 46 9.74 2.65 30.41
N SER A 47 10.40 3.77 30.12
CA SER A 47 10.08 4.56 28.95
C SER A 47 10.40 3.66 27.76
N ARG A 48 9.38 2.94 27.25
CA ARG A 48 9.40 2.49 25.86
C ARG A 48 9.85 3.71 25.07
N GLY A 49 10.98 3.60 24.36
CA GLY A 49 11.67 4.70 23.72
C GLY A 49 10.82 5.39 22.66
N PHE A 50 9.88 6.21 23.10
CA PHE A 50 9.20 7.18 22.28
C PHE A 50 10.14 8.36 22.08
N ALA A 51 10.27 8.79 20.83
CA ALA A 51 11.07 9.93 20.46
C ALA A 51 10.56 11.19 21.18
N SER A 52 11.41 12.22 21.30
CA SER A 52 11.02 13.48 21.96
C SER A 52 9.78 14.08 21.29
N ALA A 53 8.94 14.80 22.04
CA ALA A 53 7.72 15.38 21.49
C ALA A 53 7.98 16.29 20.27
N ASP A 54 9.14 16.94 20.25
CA ASP A 54 9.57 17.85 19.18
C ASP A 54 10.35 17.17 18.04
N SER A 55 10.64 15.87 18.16
CA SER A 55 11.26 15.10 17.07
C SER A 55 10.28 14.86 15.92
N PRO A 56 10.76 14.60 14.69
CA PRO A 56 9.90 14.23 13.58
C PRO A 56 8.97 13.03 13.89
N GLU A 57 9.48 11.99 14.55
CA GLU A 57 8.67 10.83 14.94
C GLU A 57 7.66 11.16 16.04
N GLY A 58 8.03 12.03 16.98
CA GLY A 58 7.14 12.53 18.03
C GLY A 58 5.99 13.37 17.47
N ILE A 59 6.30 14.25 16.53
CA ILE A 59 5.32 15.10 15.83
C ILE A 59 4.33 14.24 15.05
N LEU A 60 4.80 13.27 14.26
CA LEU A 60 3.94 12.39 13.48
C LEU A 60 3.34 11.23 14.29
N ARG A 61 3.76 11.08 15.56
CA ARG A 61 3.34 10.01 16.47
C ARG A 61 3.59 8.62 15.88
N VAL A 62 4.74 8.48 15.21
CA VAL A 62 5.18 7.24 14.57
C VAL A 62 6.37 6.63 15.31
N SER A 63 6.66 5.36 15.02
CA SER A 63 7.89 4.71 15.47
C SER A 63 8.96 4.71 14.37
N LYS A 64 10.23 4.51 14.72
CA LYS A 64 11.33 4.35 13.75
C LYS A 64 11.15 3.18 12.76
N ARG A 65 10.29 2.21 13.07
CA ARG A 65 9.99 1.05 12.22
C ARG A 65 8.71 1.21 11.42
N THR A 66 8.11 2.39 11.43
CA THR A 66 6.87 2.65 10.71
C THR A 66 7.14 2.54 9.22
N SER A 67 6.32 1.76 8.51
CA SER A 67 6.41 1.69 7.06
C SER A 67 6.18 3.07 6.45
N PHE A 68 6.74 3.32 5.27
CA PHE A 68 6.58 4.63 4.63
C PHE A 68 5.10 4.92 4.27
N GLU A 69 4.31 3.90 3.91
CA GLU A 69 2.86 4.05 3.79
C GLU A 69 2.19 4.44 5.11
N GLY A 70 2.64 3.85 6.23
CA GLY A 70 2.23 4.26 7.56
C GLY A 70 2.60 5.71 7.87
N LEU A 71 3.77 6.16 7.41
CA LEU A 71 4.23 7.55 7.54
C LEU A 71 3.34 8.52 6.74
N LYS A 72 3.01 8.20 5.47
CA LYS A 72 2.06 8.99 4.65
C LYS A 72 0.68 9.06 5.30
N ALA A 73 0.20 7.94 5.86
CA ALA A 73 -1.07 7.90 6.58
C ALA A 73 -1.04 8.76 7.85
N ALA A 74 0.04 8.68 8.64
CA ALA A 74 0.22 9.49 9.84
C ALA A 74 0.26 10.99 9.51
N ARG A 75 1.02 11.39 8.47
CA ARG A 75 1.06 12.77 7.96
C ARG A 75 -0.34 13.25 7.61
N ARG A 76 -1.10 12.46 6.86
CA ARG A 76 -2.47 12.80 6.44
C ARG A 76 -3.37 13.06 7.65
N VAL A 77 -3.36 12.15 8.62
CA VAL A 77 -4.17 12.25 9.84
C VAL A 77 -3.81 13.49 10.66
N GLU A 78 -2.52 13.77 10.85
CA GLU A 78 -2.09 14.94 11.63
C GLU A 78 -2.37 16.27 10.90
N LEU A 79 -2.23 16.31 9.57
CA LEU A 79 -2.63 17.48 8.78
C LEU A 79 -4.14 17.73 8.82
N GLU A 80 -4.96 16.68 8.74
CA GLU A 80 -6.42 16.80 8.85
C GLU A 80 -6.83 17.36 10.23
N LYS A 81 -6.18 16.92 11.30
CA LYS A 81 -6.40 17.47 12.65
C LYS A 81 -5.98 18.93 12.77
N ALA A 82 -4.78 19.29 12.27
CA ALA A 82 -4.30 20.66 12.28
C ALA A 82 -5.27 21.59 11.53
N ARG A 83 -5.73 21.16 10.35
CA ARG A 83 -6.73 21.87 9.56
C ARG A 83 -8.07 22.02 10.28
N ALA A 84 -8.56 20.96 10.93
CA ALA A 84 -9.82 21.00 11.67
C ALA A 84 -9.77 21.99 12.85
N ASN A 85 -8.58 22.22 13.42
CA ASN A 85 -8.35 23.15 14.51
C ASN A 85 -7.95 24.56 14.05
N GLY A 86 -7.72 24.79 12.75
CA GLY A 86 -7.17 26.04 12.23
C GLY A 86 -5.73 26.31 12.70
N ASP A 87 -4.99 25.27 13.08
CA ASP A 87 -3.65 25.37 13.65
C ASP A 87 -2.58 25.24 12.55
N GLU A 88 -2.30 26.36 11.88
CA GLU A 88 -1.32 26.39 10.78
C GLU A 88 0.10 26.06 11.26
N LYS A 89 0.46 26.50 12.47
CA LYS A 89 1.75 26.17 13.07
C LYS A 89 1.93 24.66 13.19
N ARG A 90 0.90 23.96 13.66
CA ARG A 90 0.92 22.50 13.72
C ARG A 90 1.00 21.86 12.34
N ALA A 91 0.35 22.43 11.33
CA ALA A 91 0.46 21.94 9.96
C ALA A 91 1.90 22.06 9.43
N ASP A 92 2.59 23.17 9.70
CA ASP A 92 3.99 23.37 9.34
C ASP A 92 4.93 22.38 10.04
N GLU A 93 4.74 22.16 11.35
CA GLU A 93 5.49 21.15 12.11
C GLU A 93 5.34 19.75 11.50
N VAL A 94 4.12 19.38 11.10
CA VAL A 94 3.82 18.08 10.49
C VAL A 94 4.46 17.94 9.10
N ARG A 95 4.47 19.03 8.29
CA ARG A 95 5.16 19.04 6.99
C ARG A 95 6.67 18.88 7.18
N TRP A 96 7.27 19.67 8.06
CA TRP A 96 8.69 19.57 8.40
C TRP A 96 9.06 18.17 8.87
N ALA A 97 8.31 17.61 9.82
CA ALA A 97 8.58 16.26 10.35
C ALA A 97 8.53 15.18 9.25
N PHE A 98 7.57 15.30 8.33
CA PHE A 98 7.51 14.38 7.20
C PHE A 98 8.71 14.54 6.27
N ASP A 99 9.07 15.77 5.93
CA ASP A 99 10.18 16.06 5.03
C ASP A 99 11.53 15.62 5.62
N GLU A 100 11.74 15.78 6.93
CA GLU A 100 12.95 15.29 7.60
C GLU A 100 13.02 13.76 7.60
N LEU A 101 11.92 13.06 7.91
CA LEU A 101 11.91 11.59 7.86
C LEU A 101 12.06 11.05 6.43
N VAL A 102 11.55 11.76 5.43
CA VAL A 102 11.79 11.46 4.01
C VAL A 102 13.26 11.60 3.67
N LYS A 103 13.90 12.68 4.13
CA LYS A 103 15.33 12.92 3.92
C LYS A 103 16.18 11.86 4.59
N GLU A 104 15.93 11.56 5.86
CA GLU A 104 16.63 10.50 6.60
C GLU A 104 16.46 9.12 5.93
N SER A 105 15.24 8.80 5.50
CA SER A 105 14.96 7.55 4.77
C SER A 105 15.73 7.48 3.46
N ARG A 106 15.78 8.59 2.71
CA ARG A 106 16.55 8.67 1.47
C ARG A 106 18.04 8.42 1.74
N GLU A 107 18.62 9.14 2.69
CA GLU A 107 20.04 8.99 3.04
C GLU A 107 20.35 7.55 3.50
N PHE A 108 19.42 6.91 4.20
CA PHE A 108 19.55 5.51 4.59
C PHE A 108 19.64 4.58 3.37
N PHE A 109 18.72 4.70 2.41
CA PHE A 109 18.71 3.84 1.21
C PHE A 109 19.87 4.16 0.25
N GLU A 110 20.22 5.44 0.06
CA GLU A 110 21.35 5.86 -0.77
C GLU A 110 22.68 5.35 -0.19
N ARG A 111 22.85 5.43 1.14
CA ARG A 111 24.02 4.86 1.82
C ARG A 111 24.10 3.34 1.65
N ALA A 112 22.97 2.64 1.79
CA ALA A 112 22.94 1.19 1.56
C ALA A 112 23.37 0.82 0.13
N CYS A 113 22.97 1.61 -0.88
CA CYS A 113 23.43 1.43 -2.26
C CYS A 113 24.92 1.77 -2.44
N ALA A 114 25.43 2.76 -1.73
CA ALA A 114 26.85 3.15 -1.78
C ALA A 114 27.77 2.12 -1.09
N GLU A 115 27.31 1.51 0.00
CA GLU A 115 28.03 0.46 0.72
C GLU A 115 28.02 -0.88 -0.03
N ASN A 116 26.89 -1.21 -0.67
CA ASN A 116 26.74 -2.43 -1.46
C ASN A 116 25.74 -2.22 -2.62
N ASP A 117 26.26 -1.88 -3.80
CA ASP A 117 25.47 -1.69 -5.02
C ASP A 117 24.93 -3.04 -5.51
N SER A 118 23.77 -3.44 -5.00
CA SER A 118 23.13 -4.72 -5.26
C SER A 118 21.71 -4.54 -5.80
N ALA A 119 21.19 -5.55 -6.50
CA ALA A 119 19.83 -5.53 -7.04
C ALA A 119 18.77 -5.28 -5.94
N ASP A 120 18.90 -5.92 -4.77
CA ASP A 120 17.98 -5.72 -3.64
C ASP A 120 18.06 -4.30 -3.05
N ALA A 121 19.27 -3.75 -2.88
CA ALA A 121 19.44 -2.38 -2.38
C ALA A 121 18.81 -1.34 -3.34
N ARG A 122 19.05 -1.49 -4.65
CA ARG A 122 18.46 -0.64 -5.69
C ARG A 122 16.94 -0.79 -5.77
N PHE A 123 16.44 -2.01 -5.68
CA PHE A 123 15.00 -2.27 -5.62
C PHE A 123 14.33 -1.59 -4.42
N ARG A 124 14.95 -1.64 -3.22
CA ARG A 124 14.43 -0.96 -2.03
C ARG A 124 14.42 0.56 -2.19
N LEU A 125 15.46 1.14 -2.78
CA LEU A 125 15.50 2.58 -3.08
C LEU A 125 14.44 2.96 -4.15
N GLY A 126 14.24 2.12 -5.17
CA GLY A 126 13.17 2.27 -6.14
C GLY A 126 11.78 2.27 -5.49
N ASN A 127 11.49 1.30 -4.62
CA ASN A 127 10.24 1.25 -3.85
C ASN A 127 10.04 2.48 -2.97
N PHE A 128 11.10 2.98 -2.35
CA PHE A 128 11.03 4.21 -1.58
C PHE A 128 10.59 5.39 -2.46
N TYR A 129 11.19 5.57 -3.64
CA TYR A 129 10.79 6.61 -4.59
C TYR A 129 9.39 6.39 -5.17
N GLN A 130 9.01 5.15 -5.49
CA GLN A 130 7.67 4.83 -5.98
C GLN A 130 6.62 5.21 -4.93
N THR A 131 6.89 4.91 -3.66
CA THR A 131 5.99 5.25 -2.55
C THR A 131 5.87 6.78 -2.37
N LEU A 132 6.88 7.54 -2.77
CA LEU A 132 6.90 9.00 -2.82
C LEU A 132 6.27 9.59 -4.10
N GLU A 133 5.74 8.75 -4.99
CA GLU A 133 5.23 9.16 -6.31
C GLU A 133 6.30 9.83 -7.19
N LYS A 134 7.57 9.56 -6.90
CA LYS A 134 8.75 9.99 -7.66
C LYS A 134 9.08 8.93 -8.71
N LEU A 135 8.24 8.87 -9.73
CA LEU A 135 8.23 7.76 -10.69
C LEU A 135 9.51 7.69 -11.52
N GLU A 136 10.07 8.84 -11.93
CA GLU A 136 11.30 8.89 -12.72
C GLU A 136 12.51 8.38 -11.91
N GLU A 137 12.61 8.76 -10.63
CA GLU A 137 13.64 8.22 -9.75
C GLU A 137 13.43 6.72 -9.49
N ALA A 138 12.20 6.28 -9.25
CA ALA A 138 11.91 4.86 -9.01
C ALA A 138 12.30 3.98 -10.20
N GLU A 139 11.93 4.39 -11.40
CA GLU A 139 12.26 3.70 -12.66
C GLU A 139 13.76 3.57 -12.87
N ARG A 140 14.52 4.65 -12.62
CA ARG A 140 15.99 4.62 -12.72
C ARG A 140 16.58 3.57 -11.78
N GLU A 141 16.11 3.51 -10.54
CA GLU A 141 16.62 2.53 -9.58
C GLU A 141 16.18 1.10 -9.90
N TYR A 142 14.96 0.88 -10.42
CA TYR A 142 14.54 -0.44 -10.88
C TYR A 142 15.35 -0.91 -12.08
N ARG A 143 15.59 -0.05 -13.08
CA ARG A 143 16.49 -0.39 -14.20
C ARG A 143 17.88 -0.72 -13.70
N ARG A 144 18.43 0.07 -12.77
CA ARG A 144 19.73 -0.22 -12.16
C ARG A 144 19.74 -1.55 -11.40
N ALA A 145 18.67 -1.88 -10.68
CA ALA A 145 18.54 -3.18 -10.03
C ALA A 145 18.64 -4.33 -11.05
N LEU A 146 17.94 -4.20 -12.18
CA LEU A 146 17.92 -5.17 -13.27
C LEU A 146 19.23 -5.26 -14.07
N GLU A 147 20.07 -4.23 -14.05
CA GLU A 147 21.45 -4.27 -14.58
C GLU A 147 22.40 -5.04 -13.66
N LEU A 148 22.22 -4.92 -12.34
CA LEU A 148 23.08 -5.55 -11.34
C LEU A 148 22.77 -7.04 -11.14
N GLY A 149 21.52 -7.43 -11.41
CA GLY A 149 21.09 -8.83 -11.33
C GLY A 149 19.61 -8.97 -11.61
N MET A 150 19.17 -10.20 -11.86
CA MET A 150 17.76 -10.49 -12.03
C MET A 150 17.03 -10.29 -10.71
N SER A 151 16.09 -9.35 -10.68
CA SER A 151 15.14 -9.13 -9.58
C SER A 151 13.73 -9.22 -10.14
N VAL A 152 13.02 -10.28 -9.77
CA VAL A 152 11.62 -10.52 -10.20
C VAL A 152 10.76 -9.33 -9.79
N ASP A 153 10.90 -8.86 -8.55
CA ASP A 153 10.12 -7.73 -8.03
C ASP A 153 10.43 -6.41 -8.76
N ALA A 154 11.70 -6.12 -9.07
CA ALA A 154 12.05 -4.89 -9.79
C ALA A 154 11.51 -4.91 -11.23
N ALA A 155 11.56 -6.07 -11.90
CA ALA A 155 11.00 -6.23 -13.25
C ALA A 155 9.46 -6.09 -13.23
N ASN A 156 8.80 -6.71 -12.24
CA ASN A 156 7.35 -6.58 -12.05
C ASN A 156 6.93 -5.12 -11.82
N ASN A 157 7.60 -4.42 -10.89
CA ASN A 157 7.26 -3.03 -10.57
C ASN A 157 7.54 -2.08 -11.74
N LEU A 158 8.63 -2.29 -12.48
CA LEU A 158 8.90 -1.52 -13.69
C LEU A 158 7.84 -1.77 -14.77
N ALA A 159 7.42 -3.03 -14.96
CA ALA A 159 6.34 -3.36 -15.89
C ALA A 159 5.02 -2.67 -15.53
N MET A 160 4.64 -2.67 -14.24
CA MET A 160 3.46 -1.97 -13.77
C MET A 160 3.54 -0.45 -14.04
N MET A 161 4.69 0.18 -13.78
CA MET A 161 4.88 1.61 -14.03
C MET A 161 4.82 1.98 -15.51
N LEU A 162 5.33 1.11 -16.38
CA LEU A 162 5.26 1.28 -17.83
C LEU A 162 3.82 1.08 -18.33
N GLN A 163 3.11 0.10 -17.77
CA GLN A 163 1.69 -0.12 -18.04
C GLN A 163 0.84 1.10 -17.68
N GLU A 164 1.06 1.70 -16.51
CA GLU A 164 0.36 2.92 -16.08
C GLU A 164 0.61 4.12 -17.01
N ARG A 165 1.80 4.17 -17.63
CA ARG A 165 2.14 5.18 -18.65
C ARG A 165 1.65 4.84 -20.06
N GLY A 166 1.09 3.65 -20.27
CA GLY A 166 0.66 3.17 -21.58
C GLY A 166 1.79 2.65 -22.48
N GLU A 167 2.99 2.45 -21.93
CA GLU A 167 4.15 1.87 -22.61
C GLU A 167 4.04 0.33 -22.62
N LEU A 168 2.97 -0.17 -23.25
CA LEU A 168 2.50 -1.55 -23.09
C LEU A 168 3.47 -2.61 -23.62
N ASP A 169 4.17 -2.35 -24.73
CA ASP A 169 5.12 -3.31 -25.31
C ASP A 169 6.33 -3.51 -24.37
N GLU A 170 6.86 -2.43 -23.79
CA GLU A 170 7.97 -2.50 -22.85
C GLU A 170 7.52 -3.14 -21.52
N ALA A 171 6.32 -2.82 -21.05
CA ALA A 171 5.73 -3.46 -19.87
C ALA A 171 5.65 -4.98 -20.02
N GLU A 172 5.17 -5.48 -21.17
CA GLU A 172 5.12 -6.92 -21.45
C GLU A 172 6.51 -7.57 -21.47
N ALA A 173 7.51 -6.89 -22.05
CA ALA A 173 8.89 -7.37 -22.03
C ALA A 173 9.43 -7.52 -20.60
N PHE A 174 9.08 -6.61 -19.69
CA PHE A 174 9.48 -6.71 -18.30
C PHE A 174 8.68 -7.75 -17.50
N TYR A 175 7.39 -7.96 -17.77
CA TYR A 175 6.64 -9.09 -17.20
C TYR A 175 7.25 -10.44 -17.62
N LEU A 176 7.62 -10.58 -18.89
CA LEU A 176 8.35 -11.75 -19.39
C LEU A 176 9.68 -11.93 -18.64
N LYS A 177 10.49 -10.87 -18.54
CA LYS A 177 11.77 -10.90 -17.82
C LYS A 177 11.61 -11.26 -16.33
N ALA A 178 10.53 -10.81 -15.68
CA ALA A 178 10.22 -11.22 -14.32
C ALA A 178 9.93 -12.73 -14.23
N LEU A 179 9.16 -13.27 -15.17
CA LEU A 179 8.84 -14.71 -15.25
C LEU A 179 10.03 -15.58 -15.69
N GLU A 180 11.04 -15.03 -16.36
CA GLU A 180 12.31 -15.75 -16.58
C GLU A 180 13.04 -16.02 -15.25
N GLY A 181 12.89 -15.13 -14.26
CA GLY A 181 13.48 -15.30 -12.93
C GLY A 181 12.66 -16.16 -11.99
N ASN A 182 11.34 -16.08 -12.09
CA ASN A 182 10.43 -16.99 -11.41
C ASN A 182 9.20 -17.24 -12.27
N GLU A 183 9.21 -18.38 -12.95
CA GLU A 183 8.15 -18.75 -13.88
C GLU A 183 6.79 -18.98 -13.19
N SER A 184 6.83 -19.23 -11.88
CA SER A 184 5.65 -19.52 -11.05
C SER A 184 5.15 -18.33 -10.25
N ASP A 185 5.68 -17.13 -10.49
CA ASP A 185 5.30 -15.94 -9.75
C ASP A 185 3.86 -15.50 -10.07
N VAL A 186 2.96 -15.81 -9.13
CA VAL A 186 1.52 -15.57 -9.30
C VAL A 186 1.18 -14.09 -9.38
N ASP A 187 1.92 -13.23 -8.65
CA ASP A 187 1.66 -11.78 -8.66
C ASP A 187 2.03 -11.19 -10.03
N VAL A 188 3.17 -11.60 -10.59
CA VAL A 188 3.58 -11.23 -11.95
C VAL A 188 2.57 -11.73 -12.99
N LEU A 189 2.11 -12.99 -12.87
CA LEU A 189 1.10 -13.55 -13.77
C LEU A 189 -0.23 -12.78 -13.71
N PHE A 190 -0.70 -12.39 -12.53
CA PHE A 190 -1.92 -11.59 -12.39
C PHE A 190 -1.77 -10.19 -12.98
N ASN A 191 -0.64 -9.53 -12.73
CA ASN A 191 -0.37 -8.21 -13.28
C ASN A 191 -0.32 -8.24 -14.81
N TRP A 192 0.35 -9.24 -15.38
CA TRP A 192 0.40 -9.40 -16.83
C TRP A 192 -0.97 -9.79 -17.41
N ALA A 193 -1.73 -10.66 -16.75
CA ALA A 193 -3.09 -10.99 -17.16
C ALA A 193 -4.01 -9.76 -17.17
N THR A 194 -3.83 -8.87 -16.19
CA THR A 194 -4.54 -7.59 -16.10
C THR A 194 -4.16 -6.67 -17.25
N LEU A 195 -2.88 -6.57 -17.62
CA LEU A 195 -2.44 -5.84 -18.82
C LEU A 195 -3.12 -6.40 -20.08
N LYS A 196 -3.08 -7.72 -20.25
CA LYS A 196 -3.66 -8.40 -21.42
C LYS A 196 -5.17 -8.15 -21.53
N LEU A 197 -5.89 -8.20 -20.42
CA LEU A 197 -7.32 -7.99 -20.40
C LEU A 197 -7.68 -6.51 -20.64
N ASN A 198 -7.13 -5.61 -19.84
CA ASN A 198 -7.61 -4.23 -19.76
C ASN A 198 -6.96 -3.32 -20.81
N CYS A 199 -5.71 -3.57 -21.16
CA CYS A 199 -4.96 -2.70 -22.06
C CYS A 199 -4.90 -3.25 -23.49
N ARG A 200 -4.86 -4.58 -23.66
CA ARG A 200 -4.80 -5.24 -24.98
C ARG A 200 -6.14 -5.80 -25.44
N GLN A 201 -7.09 -5.99 -24.53
CA GLN A 201 -8.34 -6.71 -24.82
C GLN A 201 -8.09 -8.13 -25.37
N ASP A 202 -6.97 -8.74 -24.98
CA ASP A 202 -6.55 -10.07 -25.41
C ASP A 202 -7.04 -11.12 -24.41
N LEU A 203 -8.32 -11.48 -24.55
CA LEU A 203 -8.98 -12.45 -23.69
C LEU A 203 -8.31 -13.83 -23.73
N ASN A 204 -7.76 -14.21 -24.88
CA ASN A 204 -7.12 -15.52 -25.06
C ASN A 204 -5.81 -15.58 -24.26
N ALA A 205 -4.95 -14.58 -24.38
CA ALA A 205 -3.72 -14.51 -23.59
C ALA A 205 -4.03 -14.41 -22.09
N THR A 206 -5.04 -13.63 -21.70
CA THR A 206 -5.48 -13.55 -20.31
C THR A 206 -5.89 -14.92 -19.79
N ARG A 207 -6.72 -15.69 -20.52
CA ARG A 207 -7.13 -17.04 -20.10
C ARG A 207 -5.96 -18.00 -19.92
N ILE A 208 -4.97 -17.97 -20.81
CA ILE A 208 -3.76 -18.78 -20.68
C ILE A 208 -3.02 -18.48 -19.37
N LEU A 209 -2.87 -17.19 -19.04
CA LEU A 209 -2.21 -16.77 -17.80
C LEU A 209 -3.02 -17.16 -16.55
N ILE A 210 -4.35 -17.03 -16.60
CA ILE A 210 -5.25 -17.45 -15.53
C ILE A 210 -5.20 -18.97 -15.29
N GLU A 211 -5.19 -19.78 -16.35
CA GLU A 211 -5.05 -21.24 -16.22
C GLU A 211 -3.72 -21.63 -15.59
N ARG A 212 -2.63 -20.91 -15.95
CA ARG A 212 -1.32 -21.11 -15.32
C ARG A 212 -1.37 -20.78 -13.82
N ILE A 213 -2.01 -19.67 -13.43
CA ILE A 213 -2.18 -19.29 -12.01
C ILE A 213 -2.90 -20.39 -11.24
N VAL A 214 -4.02 -20.91 -11.75
CA VAL A 214 -4.78 -21.98 -11.08
C VAL A 214 -4.00 -23.30 -11.04
N THR A 215 -3.18 -23.57 -12.06
CA THR A 215 -2.30 -24.74 -12.06
C THR A 215 -1.25 -24.65 -10.94
N ILE A 216 -0.70 -23.45 -10.70
CA ILE A 216 0.29 -23.21 -9.63
C ILE A 216 -0.38 -23.18 -8.25
N GLN A 217 -1.53 -22.52 -8.13
CA GLN A 217 -2.29 -22.33 -6.89
C GLN A 217 -3.78 -22.64 -7.13
N PRO A 218 -4.20 -23.92 -6.99
CA PRO A 218 -5.58 -24.35 -7.24
C PRO A 218 -6.63 -23.63 -6.38
N GLU A 219 -6.26 -23.17 -5.19
CA GLU A 219 -7.12 -22.39 -4.30
C GLU A 219 -7.59 -21.06 -4.91
N LEU A 220 -6.83 -20.52 -5.86
CA LEU A 220 -7.18 -19.30 -6.58
C LEU A 220 -8.28 -19.52 -7.63
N LYS A 221 -8.76 -20.74 -7.84
CA LYS A 221 -9.94 -21.01 -8.69
C LYS A 221 -11.16 -20.15 -8.29
N LYS A 222 -11.29 -19.83 -6.99
CA LYS A 222 -12.38 -19.00 -6.45
C LYS A 222 -12.12 -17.49 -6.54
N HIS A 223 -10.95 -17.06 -7.01
CA HIS A 223 -10.63 -15.65 -7.13
C HIS A 223 -11.56 -14.98 -8.15
N PRO A 224 -12.12 -13.77 -7.89
CA PRO A 224 -13.14 -13.16 -8.75
C PRO A 224 -12.73 -13.02 -10.22
N LEU A 225 -11.49 -12.62 -10.48
CA LEU A 225 -10.95 -12.52 -11.84
C LEU A 225 -10.85 -13.89 -12.52
N VAL A 226 -10.49 -14.93 -11.76
CA VAL A 226 -10.34 -16.30 -12.29
C VAL A 226 -11.72 -16.88 -12.61
N LYS A 227 -12.69 -16.71 -11.70
CA LYS A 227 -14.07 -17.14 -11.89
C LYS A 227 -14.74 -16.45 -13.08
N ALA A 228 -14.51 -15.15 -13.26
CA ALA A 228 -15.10 -14.40 -14.38
C ALA A 228 -14.58 -14.81 -15.77
N LEU A 229 -13.40 -15.45 -15.83
CA LEU A 229 -12.72 -15.77 -17.08
C LEU A 229 -12.68 -17.26 -17.41
N ARG A 230 -12.86 -18.12 -16.39
CA ARG A 230 -13.10 -19.55 -16.56
C ARG A 230 -14.58 -19.74 -16.83
N ASP A 231 -14.91 -20.15 -18.04
CA ASP A 231 -16.27 -20.52 -18.46
C ASP A 231 -16.74 -21.83 -17.78
N ASP A 232 -16.31 -22.10 -16.55
CA ASP A 232 -16.72 -23.28 -15.79
C ASP A 232 -18.20 -23.07 -15.41
N ASP A 233 -19.08 -23.55 -16.28
CA ASP A 233 -20.54 -23.74 -16.15
C ASP A 233 -20.94 -24.64 -14.93
N ASP A 234 -20.14 -24.68 -13.86
CA ASP A 234 -20.40 -25.43 -12.63
C ASP A 234 -21.06 -24.58 -11.52
N ASP A 235 -21.32 -23.29 -11.77
CA ASP A 235 -22.15 -22.46 -10.89
C ASP A 235 -23.49 -22.18 -11.59
N ASP A 236 -24.55 -22.87 -11.19
CA ASP A 236 -25.96 -22.66 -11.59
C ASP A 236 -26.50 -21.22 -11.31
N GLU A 237 -25.66 -20.26 -10.92
CA GLU A 237 -26.03 -18.92 -10.43
C GLU A 237 -25.00 -17.83 -10.84
N ALA A 238 -24.45 -17.85 -12.06
CA ALA A 238 -23.55 -16.78 -12.52
C ALA A 238 -24.33 -15.61 -13.16
N GLU A 239 -24.51 -14.51 -12.42
CA GLU A 239 -24.91 -13.22 -13.03
C GLU A 239 -23.87 -12.79 -14.08
N PRO A 240 -24.31 -12.29 -15.26
CA PRO A 240 -23.41 -11.90 -16.33
C PRO A 240 -22.45 -10.78 -15.89
N PHE A 241 -21.15 -10.99 -16.12
CA PHE A 241 -20.13 -9.98 -15.88
C PHE A 241 -20.32 -8.80 -16.86
N ILE A 242 -20.63 -7.63 -16.31
CA ILE A 242 -20.69 -6.37 -17.06
C ILE A 242 -19.43 -5.57 -16.72
N PRO A 243 -18.46 -5.43 -17.63
CA PRO A 243 -17.28 -4.62 -17.38
C PRO A 243 -17.66 -3.14 -17.19
N PRO A 244 -16.99 -2.40 -16.30
CA PRO A 244 -17.21 -0.97 -16.15
C PRO A 244 -16.80 -0.23 -17.44
N ILE A 245 -17.71 0.64 -17.92
CA ILE A 245 -17.52 1.55 -19.06
C ILE A 245 -16.58 2.69 -18.66
#